data_AF-A0A6S7D0M7-F1
#
_entry.id   AF-A0A6S7D0M7-F1
#
_cell.length_a   1.000
_cell.length_b   1.000
_cell.length_c   1.000
_cell.angle_alpha   90.00
_cell.angle_beta   90.00
_cell.angle_gamma   90.00
#
_symmetry.space_group_name_H-M   'P 1'
#
loop_
_entity.id
_entity.type
_entity.pdbx_description
1 polymer ?
#
loop_
_entity_poly.entity_id
_entity_poly.type
_entity_poly.pdbx_seq_one_letter_code
_entity_poly.pdbx_strand_id
1 'polypeptide(L)'
;MSRFAIRSNLAALAFVAATGGLVAGSAMAAPPAPADGGPAAMHHEGPRGEFHKGMRDGLFIPGLGPVSKAQVDQLKLDDKQQALFKTAQDGQRSLHEAMRAAGAKRHDLLKAQLDSGKLDPRALADQSEQSREAFGPQAKQVRDQWLAVWDSLNDTQRGQVTKMVKDREAKMQERHAKMEGRHGKGMPGTPPPAAPSAN
;
A
#
# COMPACT_ATOMS: atom_id res chain seq x y z
N MET A 1 35.23 28.22 5.82
CA MET A 1 34.53 28.80 6.99
C MET A 1 33.08 28.34 6.94
N SER A 2 32.73 27.45 7.86
CA SER A 2 31.40 26.89 8.05
C SER A 2 30.39 27.94 8.51
N ARG A 3 29.13 27.79 8.08
CA ARG A 3 27.97 28.24 8.85
C ARG A 3 26.76 27.37 8.52
N PHE A 4 26.61 26.34 9.36
CA PHE A 4 25.39 25.57 9.52
C PHE A 4 24.33 26.48 10.13
N ALA A 5 23.18 26.61 9.47
CA ALA A 5 21.98 27.18 10.07
C ALA A 5 21.09 26.03 10.55
N ILE A 6 21.19 25.71 11.84
CA ILE A 6 20.32 24.74 12.52
C ILE A 6 18.97 25.44 12.74
N ARG A 7 17.93 24.99 12.03
CA ARG A 7 16.54 25.35 12.32
C ARG A 7 15.95 24.30 13.25
N SER A 8 15.91 24.63 14.54
CA SER A 8 15.22 23.84 15.57
C SER A 8 13.71 24.08 15.46
N ASN A 9 12.94 23.05 15.11
CA ASN A 9 11.48 23.05 15.27
C ASN A 9 11.10 21.97 16.29
N LEU A 10 10.76 22.43 17.49
CA LEU A 10 10.32 21.62 18.63
C LEU A 10 8.81 21.86 18.74
N ALA A 11 8.01 20.87 18.38
CA ALA A 11 6.55 20.92 18.52
C ALA A 11 6.12 19.77 19.45
N ALA A 12 5.80 20.14 20.69
CA ALA A 12 5.17 19.25 21.66
C ALA A 12 3.66 19.19 21.37
N LEU A 13 3.13 17.98 21.14
CA LEU A 13 1.70 17.74 21.00
C LEU A 13 1.20 17.00 22.24
N ALA A 14 0.39 17.70 23.03
CA ALA A 14 -0.38 17.13 24.13
C ALA A 14 -1.70 16.57 23.58
N PHE A 15 -2.01 15.30 23.88
CA PHE A 15 -3.29 14.69 23.55
C PHE A 15 -4.29 14.94 24.69
N VAL A 16 -5.43 15.56 24.35
CA VAL A 16 -6.62 15.67 25.20
C VAL A 16 -7.46 14.41 25.02
N ALA A 17 -7.69 13.67 26.11
CA ALA A 17 -8.62 12.55 26.15
C ALA A 17 -10.01 13.06 26.56
N ALA A 18 -10.98 12.95 25.66
CA ALA A 18 -12.40 13.18 25.95
C ALA A 18 -13.19 11.91 25.63
N THR A 19 -13.54 11.14 26.66
CA THR A 19 -14.48 10.02 26.56
C THR A 19 -15.85 10.49 27.06
N GLY A 20 -16.78 10.69 26.12
CA GLY A 20 -18.20 10.84 26.40
C GLY A 20 -18.92 9.50 26.24
N GLY A 21 -19.80 9.18 27.19
CA GLY A 21 -20.58 7.94 27.22
C GLY A 21 -22.00 8.06 26.64
N LEU A 22 -22.83 7.08 27.04
CA LEU A 22 -24.28 6.84 26.82
C LEU A 22 -24.61 5.84 25.67
N VAL A 23 -25.61 4.95 25.70
CA VAL A 23 -26.53 4.34 26.70
C VAL A 23 -27.24 3.15 25.99
N ALA A 24 -27.59 2.12 26.78
CA ALA A 24 -28.63 1.08 26.68
C ALA A 24 -29.34 0.68 25.35
N GLY A 25 -29.43 -0.65 25.14
CA GLY A 25 -30.72 -1.37 25.21
C GLY A 25 -31.35 -1.90 23.90
N SER A 26 -31.39 -3.23 23.75
CA SER A 26 -32.60 -4.08 23.61
C SER A 26 -32.52 -5.24 22.60
N ALA A 27 -33.10 -6.37 23.04
CA ALA A 27 -33.78 -7.45 22.32
C ALA A 27 -32.99 -8.49 21.49
N MET A 28 -33.18 -9.75 21.91
CA MET A 28 -32.78 -11.00 21.25
C MET A 28 -33.62 -11.29 19.99
N ALA A 29 -32.99 -11.88 18.97
CA ALA A 29 -33.66 -12.61 17.90
C ALA A 29 -32.85 -13.86 17.48
N ALA A 30 -33.59 -14.91 17.13
CA ALA A 30 -33.24 -16.32 16.97
C ALA A 30 -32.07 -16.68 16.03
N PRO A 31 -31.47 -17.89 16.17
CA PRO A 31 -30.33 -18.33 15.37
C PRO A 31 -30.71 -18.55 13.89
N PRO A 32 -29.82 -18.21 12.93
CA PRO A 32 -30.05 -18.52 11.51
C PRO A 32 -29.83 -20.01 11.23
N ALA A 33 -30.72 -20.58 10.43
CA ALA A 33 -30.63 -21.93 9.86
C ALA A 33 -29.38 -22.06 8.96
N PRO A 34 -28.77 -23.26 8.86
CA PRO A 34 -27.63 -23.49 7.97
C PRO A 34 -28.11 -23.49 6.51
N ALA A 35 -27.63 -22.54 5.72
CA ALA A 35 -27.83 -22.54 4.28
C ALA A 35 -26.82 -23.49 3.61
N ASP A 36 -27.38 -24.36 2.79
CA ASP A 36 -26.71 -25.38 1.99
C ASP A 36 -25.60 -24.85 1.07
N GLY A 37 -24.65 -25.74 0.80
CA GLY A 37 -23.39 -25.46 0.12
C GLY A 37 -23.54 -24.94 -1.30
N GLY A 38 -22.97 -23.76 -1.54
CA GLY A 38 -22.60 -23.27 -2.87
C GLY A 38 -21.26 -23.87 -3.34
N PRO A 39 -20.99 -23.90 -4.66
CA PRO A 39 -19.80 -24.50 -5.23
C PRO A 39 -18.54 -23.78 -4.71
N ALA A 40 -17.61 -24.58 -4.20
CA ALA A 40 -16.35 -24.14 -3.62
C ALA A 40 -15.61 -23.18 -4.57
N ALA A 41 -15.53 -21.91 -4.18
CA ALA A 41 -14.54 -21.00 -4.73
C ALA A 41 -13.16 -21.63 -4.48
N MET A 42 -12.47 -22.03 -5.55
CA MET A 42 -11.09 -22.47 -5.47
C MET A 42 -10.23 -21.29 -5.01
N HIS A 43 -10.09 -21.16 -3.69
CA HIS A 43 -9.07 -20.33 -3.06
C HIS A 43 -7.73 -20.99 -3.34
N HIS A 44 -7.02 -20.48 -4.35
CA HIS A 44 -5.59 -20.74 -4.48
C HIS A 44 -4.86 -20.07 -3.31
N GLU A 45 -4.77 -20.78 -2.19
CA GLU A 45 -3.87 -20.50 -1.06
C GLU A 45 -2.43 -20.82 -1.48
N GLY A 46 -1.91 -20.05 -2.43
CA GLY A 46 -0.45 -19.88 -2.52
C GLY A 46 0.03 -19.07 -1.31
N PRO A 47 1.32 -19.15 -0.92
CA PRO A 47 1.90 -18.43 0.20
C PRO A 47 2.04 -16.93 -0.10
N ARG A 48 0.95 -16.25 -0.47
CA ARG A 48 0.92 -14.82 -0.77
C ARG A 48 0.81 -13.97 0.50
N GLY A 49 0.40 -14.54 1.63
CA GLY A 49 0.25 -13.80 2.90
C GLY A 49 1.56 -13.28 3.49
N GLU A 50 2.63 -14.08 3.44
CA GLU A 50 3.87 -13.78 4.17
C GLU A 50 4.74 -12.72 3.47
N PHE A 51 4.75 -12.71 2.13
CA PHE A 51 5.54 -11.76 1.34
C PHE A 51 5.07 -10.31 1.51
N HIS A 52 3.78 -10.07 1.81
CA HIS A 52 3.25 -8.71 1.98
C HIS A 52 3.57 -8.11 3.35
N LYS A 53 3.82 -8.94 4.37
CA LYS A 53 4.07 -8.47 5.74
C LYS A 53 5.46 -7.86 5.88
N GLY A 54 6.48 -8.49 5.30
CA GLY A 54 7.87 -8.01 5.36
C GLY A 54 8.17 -6.73 4.56
N MET A 55 7.26 -6.29 3.68
CA MET A 55 7.37 -5.03 2.95
C MET A 55 6.74 -3.84 3.69
N ARG A 56 5.83 -4.08 4.65
CA ARG A 56 5.17 -3.01 5.41
C ARG A 56 6.12 -2.30 6.37
N ASP A 57 7.11 -3.03 6.88
CA ASP A 57 8.08 -2.53 7.86
C ASP A 57 9.45 -2.20 7.23
N GLY A 58 9.47 -2.00 5.91
CA GLY A 58 10.67 -1.71 5.14
C GLY A 58 10.96 -0.21 4.99
N LEU A 59 12.21 0.12 4.64
CA LEU A 59 12.61 1.46 4.21
C LEU A 59 12.05 1.72 2.81
N PHE A 60 11.18 2.71 2.66
CA PHE A 60 10.73 3.12 1.33
C PHE A 60 11.58 4.28 0.83
N ILE A 61 12.33 4.07 -0.25
CA ILE A 61 13.14 5.14 -0.84
C ILE A 61 12.39 5.65 -2.08
N PRO A 62 11.99 6.94 -2.10
CA PRO A 62 11.34 7.53 -3.27
C PRO A 62 12.20 7.32 -4.53
N GLY A 63 11.62 6.73 -5.57
CA GLY A 63 12.30 6.44 -6.83
C GLY A 63 13.13 5.15 -6.87
N LEU A 64 13.50 4.57 -5.72
CA LEU A 64 14.28 3.30 -5.65
C LEU A 64 13.47 2.12 -5.09
N GLY A 65 12.32 2.40 -4.47
CA GLY A 65 11.38 1.40 -3.98
C GLY A 65 11.71 0.83 -2.60
N PRO A 66 10.97 -0.21 -2.15
CA PRO A 66 10.99 -0.68 -0.76
C PRO A 66 12.16 -1.62 -0.47
N VAL A 67 12.97 -1.31 0.53
CA VAL A 67 13.99 -2.19 1.13
C VAL A 67 13.37 -2.91 2.32
N SER A 68 13.49 -4.25 2.38
CA SER A 68 12.77 -5.04 3.39
C SER A 68 13.27 -4.77 4.80
N LYS A 69 12.47 -5.09 5.82
CA LYS A 69 12.89 -4.94 7.21
C LYS A 69 14.23 -5.62 7.51
N ALA A 70 14.41 -6.86 7.05
CA ALA A 70 15.66 -7.60 7.25
C ALA A 70 16.87 -6.91 6.60
N GLN A 71 16.67 -6.18 5.49
CA GLN A 71 17.70 -5.39 4.85
C GLN A 71 18.00 -4.11 5.63
N VAL A 72 16.97 -3.46 6.19
CA VAL A 72 17.14 -2.30 7.07
C VAL A 72 17.90 -2.67 8.35
N ASP A 73 17.58 -3.81 8.95
CA ASP A 73 18.26 -4.31 10.14
C ASP A 73 19.77 -4.56 9.86
N GLN A 74 20.16 -4.88 8.62
CA GLN A 74 21.58 -5.00 8.21
C GLN A 74 22.31 -3.66 8.11
N LEU A 75 21.59 -2.55 7.90
CA LEU A 75 22.18 -1.20 7.84
C LEU A 75 22.66 -0.71 9.21
N LYS A 76 22.25 -1.39 10.29
CA LYS A 76 22.61 -1.06 11.68
C LYS A 76 22.43 0.44 11.95
N LEU A 77 21.21 0.91 11.72
CA LEU A 77 20.85 2.32 11.91
C LEU A 77 21.14 2.75 13.35
N ASP A 78 21.72 3.94 13.52
CA ASP A 78 21.89 4.56 14.83
C ASP A 78 20.55 5.08 15.40
N ASP A 79 20.53 5.47 16.67
CA ASP A 79 19.29 5.90 17.35
C ASP A 79 18.60 7.08 16.67
N LYS A 80 19.36 8.01 16.07
CA LYS A 80 18.80 9.18 15.36
C LYS A 80 18.18 8.75 14.03
N GLN A 81 18.88 7.89 13.28
CA GLN A 81 18.40 7.32 12.03
C GLN A 81 17.15 6.46 12.26
N GLN A 82 17.11 5.68 13.36
CA GLN A 82 15.94 4.89 13.76
C GLN A 82 14.73 5.76 14.09
N ALA A 83 14.93 6.89 14.78
CA ALA A 83 13.85 7.83 15.08
C ALA A 83 13.26 8.47 13.81
N LEU A 84 14.10 8.86 12.86
CA LEU A 84 13.67 9.34 11.54
C LEU A 84 12.92 8.25 10.77
N PHE A 85 13.47 7.03 10.77
CA PHE A 85 12.87 5.87 10.11
C PHE A 85 11.46 5.59 10.64
N LYS A 86 11.30 5.55 11.97
CA LYS A 86 10.01 5.32 12.61
C LYS A 86 9.00 6.40 12.27
N THR A 87 9.43 7.66 12.27
CA THR A 87 8.58 8.81 11.92
C THR A 87 8.07 8.70 10.47
N ALA A 88 8.95 8.33 9.53
CA ALA A 88 8.57 8.11 8.14
C ALA A 88 7.64 6.90 7.97
N GLN A 89 7.90 5.81 8.72
CA GLN A 89 7.06 4.61 8.73
C GLN A 89 5.65 4.89 9.26
N ASP A 90 5.53 5.62 10.37
CA ASP A 90 4.25 5.99 10.98
C ASP A 90 3.46 6.94 10.08
N GLY A 91 4.15 7.90 9.43
CA GLY A 91 3.56 8.79 8.43
C GLY A 91 3.02 8.03 7.22
N GLN A 92 3.82 7.10 6.67
CA GLN A 92 3.41 6.25 5.56
C GLN A 92 2.22 5.36 5.92
N ARG A 93 2.23 4.77 7.12
CA ARG A 93 1.13 3.93 7.60
C ARG A 93 -0.17 4.73 7.69
N SER A 94 -0.12 5.90 8.31
CA SER A 94 -1.27 6.78 8.47
C SER A 94 -1.85 7.21 7.12
N LEU A 95 -0.97 7.60 6.17
CA LEU A 95 -1.36 7.92 4.80
C LEU A 95 -2.00 6.71 4.09
N HIS A 96 -1.40 5.53 4.22
CA HIS A 96 -1.93 4.33 3.58
C HIS A 96 -3.31 3.94 4.13
N GLU A 97 -3.51 4.04 5.44
CA GLU A 97 -4.80 3.80 6.09
C GLU A 97 -5.86 4.80 5.60
N ALA A 98 -5.52 6.09 5.50
CA ALA A 98 -6.41 7.13 4.98
C ALA A 98 -6.77 6.90 3.49
N MET A 99 -5.79 6.57 2.65
CA MET A 99 -6.01 6.21 1.26
C MET A 99 -6.86 4.96 1.10
N ARG A 100 -6.67 3.95 1.97
CA ARG A 100 -7.48 2.74 1.98
C ARG A 100 -8.93 3.06 2.33
N ALA A 101 -9.16 3.91 3.34
CA ALA A 101 -10.50 4.36 3.71
C ALA A 101 -11.19 5.14 2.59
N ALA A 102 -10.46 6.02 1.88
CA ALA A 102 -11.00 6.72 0.70
C ALA A 102 -11.33 5.74 -0.45
N GLY A 103 -10.48 4.74 -0.68
CA GLY A 103 -10.74 3.68 -1.64
C GLY A 103 -11.99 2.86 -1.30
N ALA A 104 -12.21 2.55 -0.02
CA ALA A 104 -13.43 1.90 0.44
C ALA A 104 -14.67 2.75 0.14
N LYS A 105 -14.64 4.06 0.44
CA LYS A 105 -15.73 4.98 0.08
C LYS A 105 -16.03 5.00 -1.42
N ARG A 106 -15.01 4.90 -2.28
CA ARG A 106 -15.22 4.82 -3.74
C ARG A 106 -15.86 3.50 -4.14
N HIS A 107 -15.44 2.40 -3.54
CA HIS A 107 -16.02 1.10 -3.76
C HIS A 107 -17.51 1.08 -3.34
N ASP A 108 -17.84 1.65 -2.19
CA ASP A 108 -19.21 1.73 -1.70
C ASP A 108 -20.09 2.60 -2.62
N LEU A 109 -19.55 3.70 -3.14
CA LEU A 109 -20.24 4.55 -4.12
C LEU A 109 -20.52 3.79 -5.44
N LEU A 110 -19.52 3.06 -5.96
CA LEU A 110 -19.72 2.20 -7.14
C LEU A 110 -20.77 1.13 -6.85
N LYS A 111 -20.71 0.48 -5.69
CA LYS A 111 -21.70 -0.54 -5.31
C LYS A 111 -23.11 0.05 -5.26
N ALA A 112 -23.31 1.21 -4.65
CA ALA A 112 -24.62 1.87 -4.60
C ALA A 112 -25.15 2.25 -6.00
N GLN A 113 -24.27 2.67 -6.90
CA GLN A 113 -24.61 2.94 -8.30
C GLN A 113 -25.04 1.67 -9.06
N LEU A 114 -24.34 0.55 -8.83
CA LEU A 114 -24.69 -0.74 -9.41
C LEU A 114 -26.01 -1.27 -8.85
N ASP A 115 -26.22 -1.21 -7.53
CA ASP A 115 -27.44 -1.68 -6.86
C ASP A 115 -28.67 -0.85 -7.28
N SER A 116 -28.49 0.43 -7.60
CA SER A 116 -29.56 1.31 -8.13
C SER A 116 -29.74 1.23 -9.65
N GLY A 117 -28.91 0.48 -10.36
CA GLY A 117 -28.91 0.39 -11.83
C GLY A 117 -28.50 1.68 -12.54
N LYS A 118 -27.92 2.66 -11.82
CA LYS A 118 -27.51 3.96 -12.35
C LYS A 118 -26.01 4.16 -12.15
N LEU A 119 -25.23 3.81 -13.17
CA LEU A 119 -23.79 4.05 -13.18
C LEU A 119 -23.50 5.51 -13.55
N ASP A 120 -22.80 6.23 -12.67
CA ASP A 120 -22.33 7.60 -12.91
C ASP A 120 -20.79 7.65 -12.81
N PRO A 121 -20.09 7.55 -13.96
CA PRO A 121 -18.65 7.66 -14.03
C PRO A 121 -18.10 9.03 -13.61
N ARG A 122 -18.88 10.12 -13.72
CA ARG A 122 -18.42 11.46 -13.31
C ARG A 122 -18.28 11.54 -11.81
N ALA A 123 -19.28 11.07 -11.06
CA ALA A 123 -19.21 11.01 -9.60
C ALA A 123 -18.00 10.18 -9.10
N LEU A 124 -17.69 9.06 -9.77
CA LEU A 124 -16.52 8.22 -9.45
C LEU A 124 -15.18 8.93 -9.76
N ALA A 125 -15.13 9.69 -10.85
CA ALA A 125 -13.96 10.48 -11.23
C ALA A 125 -13.74 11.63 -10.24
N ASP A 126 -14.79 12.38 -9.92
CA ASP A 126 -14.75 13.51 -8.98
C ASP A 126 -14.28 13.06 -7.58
N GLN A 127 -14.80 11.93 -7.09
CA GLN A 127 -14.36 11.36 -5.82
C GLN A 127 -12.88 10.93 -5.85
N SER A 128 -12.42 10.42 -6.99
CA SER A 128 -11.01 10.05 -7.18
C SER A 128 -10.10 11.28 -7.22
N GLU A 129 -10.54 12.38 -7.84
CA GLU A 129 -9.78 13.62 -7.91
C GLU A 129 -9.70 14.30 -6.54
N GLN A 130 -10.83 14.43 -5.83
CA GLN A 130 -10.85 14.96 -4.46
C GLN A 130 -9.92 14.17 -3.53
N SER A 131 -9.89 12.84 -3.67
CA SER A 131 -8.96 12.01 -2.91
C SER A 131 -7.50 12.32 -3.26
N ARG A 132 -7.17 12.45 -4.54
CA ARG A 132 -5.81 12.80 -4.99
C ARG A 132 -5.37 14.16 -4.46
N GLU A 133 -6.22 15.17 -4.56
CA GLU A 133 -5.95 16.53 -4.06
C GLU A 133 -5.74 16.53 -2.54
N ALA A 134 -6.58 15.80 -1.79
CA ALA A 134 -6.47 15.72 -0.34
C ALA A 134 -5.19 15.01 0.12
N PHE A 135 -4.76 13.95 -0.58
CA PHE A 135 -3.59 13.15 -0.18
C PHE A 135 -2.27 13.69 -0.75
N GLY A 136 -2.29 14.54 -1.77
CA GLY A 136 -1.08 15.09 -2.40
C GLY A 136 -0.08 15.71 -1.40
N PRO A 137 -0.52 16.65 -0.53
CA PRO A 137 0.34 17.25 0.49
C PRO A 137 0.89 16.23 1.50
N GLN A 138 0.04 15.31 1.98
CA GLN A 138 0.43 14.27 2.94
C GLN A 138 1.45 13.28 2.32
N ALA A 139 1.23 12.87 1.08
CA ALA A 139 2.16 12.03 0.33
C ALA A 139 3.51 12.72 0.12
N LYS A 140 3.51 14.03 -0.17
CA LYS A 140 4.73 14.83 -0.25
C LYS A 140 5.45 14.87 1.10
N GLN A 141 4.74 15.10 2.19
CA GLN A 141 5.34 15.12 3.52
C GLN A 141 6.00 13.77 3.88
N VAL A 142 5.30 12.65 3.66
CA VAL A 142 5.86 11.31 3.90
C VAL A 142 7.08 11.05 3.00
N ARG A 143 7.04 11.48 1.74
CA ARG A 143 8.19 11.40 0.85
C ARG A 143 9.39 12.18 1.40
N ASP A 144 9.16 13.40 1.86
CA ASP A 144 10.23 14.25 2.40
C ASP A 144 10.80 13.65 3.71
N GLN A 145 9.98 13.00 4.53
CA GLN A 145 10.43 12.23 5.69
C GLN A 145 11.34 11.05 5.30
N TRP A 146 10.98 10.30 4.26
CA TRP A 146 11.84 9.21 3.75
C TRP A 146 13.14 9.72 3.15
N LEU A 147 13.12 10.87 2.47
CA LEU A 147 14.35 11.52 1.98
C LEU A 147 15.25 11.95 3.14
N ALA A 148 14.69 12.46 4.24
CA ALA A 148 15.48 12.78 5.43
C ALA A 148 16.16 11.52 6.04
N VAL A 149 15.49 10.36 6.01
CA VAL A 149 16.11 9.08 6.40
C VAL A 149 17.29 8.76 5.48
N TRP A 150 17.09 8.86 4.16
CA TRP A 150 18.16 8.62 3.18
C TRP A 150 19.35 9.56 3.35
N ASP A 151 19.11 10.85 3.54
CA ASP A 151 20.15 11.87 3.71
C ASP A 151 20.93 11.68 5.03
N SER A 152 20.30 11.07 6.03
CA SER A 152 20.96 10.71 7.29
C SER A 152 21.89 9.49 7.19
N LEU A 153 21.80 8.69 6.12
CA LEU A 153 22.63 7.50 5.93
C LEU A 153 24.07 7.87 5.56
N ASN A 154 25.04 7.18 6.17
CA ASN A 154 26.44 7.33 5.81
C ASN A 154 26.77 6.63 4.48
N ASP A 155 27.97 6.87 3.94
CA ASP A 155 28.37 6.34 2.62
C ASP A 155 28.40 4.81 2.60
N THR A 156 28.78 4.16 3.70
CA THR A 156 28.76 2.69 3.83
C THR A 156 27.33 2.14 3.73
N GLN A 157 26.39 2.74 4.47
CA GLN A 157 24.97 2.36 4.45
C GLN A 157 24.36 2.61 3.06
N ARG A 158 24.63 3.77 2.43
CA ARG A 158 24.17 4.07 1.07
C ARG A 158 24.74 3.10 0.04
N GLY A 159 26.00 2.67 0.22
CA GLY A 159 26.61 1.61 -0.60
C GLY A 159 25.91 0.26 -0.46
N GLN A 160 25.54 -0.14 0.76
CA GLN A 160 24.76 -1.35 1.01
C GLN A 160 23.38 -1.29 0.35
N VAL A 161 22.65 -0.18 0.53
CA VAL A 161 21.36 0.02 -0.13
C VAL A 161 21.49 -0.04 -1.64
N THR A 162 22.51 0.60 -2.22
CA THR A 162 22.75 0.58 -3.67
C THR A 162 22.92 -0.85 -4.19
N LYS A 163 23.68 -1.69 -3.47
CA LYS A 163 23.83 -3.11 -3.82
C LYS A 163 22.49 -3.86 -3.76
N MET A 164 21.72 -3.64 -2.70
CA MET A 164 20.40 -4.26 -2.54
C MET A 164 19.43 -3.86 -3.67
N VAL A 165 19.48 -2.61 -4.13
CA VAL A 165 18.68 -2.11 -5.26
C VAL A 165 19.13 -2.75 -6.57
N LYS A 166 20.45 -2.83 -6.84
CA LYS A 166 20.99 -3.53 -8.02
C LYS A 166 20.56 -4.99 -8.09
N ASP A 167 20.67 -5.72 -6.97
CA ASP A 167 20.27 -7.12 -6.90
C ASP A 167 18.77 -7.30 -7.16
N ARG A 168 17.95 -6.32 -6.73
CA ARG A 168 16.51 -6.32 -7.00
C ARG A 168 16.22 -6.04 -8.47
N GLU A 169 16.90 -5.05 -9.06
CA GLU A 169 16.72 -4.69 -10.46
C GLU A 169 17.05 -5.87 -11.37
N ALA A 170 18.17 -6.56 -11.13
CA ALA A 170 18.54 -7.77 -11.87
C ALA A 170 17.47 -8.87 -11.77
N LYS A 171 16.95 -9.13 -10.57
CA LYS A 171 15.85 -10.09 -10.35
C LYS A 171 14.55 -9.67 -11.03
N MET A 172 14.26 -8.36 -11.09
CA MET A 172 13.10 -7.84 -11.80
C MET A 172 13.25 -8.03 -13.31
N GLN A 173 14.43 -7.76 -13.88
CA GLN A 173 14.71 -8.00 -15.30
C GLN A 173 14.56 -9.48 -15.66
N GLU A 174 15.08 -10.39 -14.84
CA GLU A 174 14.92 -11.84 -15.05
C GLU A 174 13.44 -12.26 -15.01
N ARG A 175 12.67 -11.72 -14.05
CA ARG A 175 11.23 -11.95 -13.95
C ARG A 175 10.49 -11.40 -15.16
N HIS A 176 10.84 -10.20 -15.63
CA HIS A 176 10.26 -9.60 -16.83
C HIS A 176 10.53 -10.47 -18.05
N ALA A 177 11.77 -10.90 -18.28
CA ALA A 177 12.13 -11.80 -19.39
C ALA A 177 11.36 -13.14 -19.33
N LYS A 178 11.19 -13.71 -18.13
CA LYS A 178 10.40 -14.94 -17.93
C LYS A 178 8.90 -14.74 -18.21
N MET A 179 8.35 -13.57 -17.89
CA MET A 179 6.96 -13.23 -18.15
C MET A 179 6.71 -12.93 -19.62
N GLU A 180 7.65 -12.25 -20.29
CA GLU A 180 7.62 -12.05 -21.75
C GLU A 180 7.71 -13.38 -22.49
N GLY A 181 8.59 -14.29 -22.06
CA GLY A 181 8.68 -15.64 -22.62
C GLY A 181 7.42 -16.50 -22.40
N ARG A 182 6.62 -16.18 -21.38
CA ARG A 182 5.32 -16.83 -21.12
C ARG A 182 4.16 -16.20 -21.89
N HIS A 183 4.17 -14.89 -22.13
CA HIS A 183 3.15 -14.24 -22.97
C HIS A 183 3.40 -14.47 -24.47
N GLY A 184 4.66 -14.70 -24.88
CA GLY A 184 5.01 -15.03 -26.26
C GLY A 184 4.76 -16.49 -26.66
N LYS A 185 4.57 -17.40 -25.70
CA LYS A 185 4.24 -18.81 -25.95
C LYS A 185 2.77 -19.02 -25.62
N GLY A 186 1.94 -18.88 -26.66
CA GLY A 186 0.49 -18.78 -26.60
C GLY A 186 -0.16 -19.73 -25.60
N MET A 187 -1.17 -19.20 -24.91
CA MET A 187 -2.11 -19.96 -24.08
C MET A 187 -2.69 -21.11 -24.92
N PRO A 188 -2.42 -22.38 -24.61
CA PRO A 188 -3.07 -23.48 -25.31
C PRO A 188 -4.49 -23.62 -24.72
N GLY A 189 -5.51 -23.28 -25.50
CA GLY A 189 -6.87 -23.73 -25.19
C GLY A 189 -7.97 -22.67 -25.15
N THR A 190 -8.00 -21.74 -26.10
CA THR A 190 -9.31 -21.21 -26.53
C THR A 190 -9.56 -21.71 -27.95
N PRO A 191 -10.36 -22.78 -28.15
CA PRO A 191 -10.80 -23.13 -29.50
C PRO A 191 -11.56 -21.93 -30.08
N PRO A 192 -11.39 -21.64 -31.38
CA PRO A 192 -12.08 -20.52 -32.03
C PRO A 192 -13.60 -20.70 -31.85
N PRO A 193 -14.37 -19.61 -31.63
CA PRO A 193 -15.82 -19.70 -31.58
C PRO A 193 -16.31 -20.33 -32.89
N ALA A 194 -17.06 -21.43 -32.78
CA ALA A 194 -17.67 -22.08 -33.92
C ALA A 194 -18.50 -21.04 -34.69
N ALA A 195 -18.23 -20.93 -35.99
CA ALA A 195 -18.99 -20.07 -36.88
C ALA A 195 -20.48 -20.45 -36.81
N PRO A 196 -21.40 -19.47 -36.82
CA PRO A 196 -22.83 -19.77 -36.83
C PRO A 196 -23.18 -20.50 -38.13
N SER A 197 -23.66 -21.74 -38.02
CA SER A 197 -24.26 -22.44 -39.16
C SER A 197 -25.51 -21.69 -39.59
N ALA A 198 -25.53 -21.26 -40.85
CA ALA A 198 -26.71 -20.78 -41.54
C ALA A 198 -27.48 -21.97 -42.14
N ASN A 199 -28.81 -21.83 -42.14
CA ASN A 199 -29.89 -22.73 -42.61
C ASN A 199 -30.42 -23.75 -41.62
#